data_AF-A0A3L8GDA7-F1
#
_entry.id   AF-A0A3L8GDA7-F1
#
_cell.length_a   1.000
_cell.length_b   1.000
_cell.length_c   1.000
_cell.angle_alpha   90.00
_cell.angle_beta   90.00
_cell.angle_gamma   90.00
#
_symmetry.space_group_name_H-M   'P 1'
#
loop_
_entity.id
_entity.type
_entity.pdbx_description
1 polymer ?
#
loop_
_entity_poly.entity_id
_entity_poly.type
_entity_poly.pdbx_seq_one_letter_code
_entity_poly.pdbx_strand_id
1 'polypeptide(L)' 'MNLKQHKAHIKQKQSRDMVIVSLMNDTGWSRSRVEKSLRDLERFNLIKFPDSGGMMLKIVEAK' A
#
# COMPACT_ATOMS: atom_id res chain seq x y z
N MET A 1 13.55 1.97 -21.95
CA MET A 1 12.65 1.77 -20.79
C MET A 1 11.55 0.80 -21.17
N ASN A 2 11.38 -0.29 -20.44
CA ASN A 2 10.43 -1.36 -20.77
C ASN A 2 9.00 -0.96 -20.39
N LEU A 3 8.09 -0.84 -21.37
CA LEU A 3 6.68 -0.45 -21.20
C LEU A 3 5.93 -1.28 -20.15
N LYS A 4 6.33 -2.53 -19.93
CA LYS A 4 5.72 -3.44 -18.94
C LYS A 4 6.03 -3.02 -17.50
N GLN A 5 7.25 -2.58 -17.21
CA GLN A 5 7.67 -2.11 -15.89
C GLN A 5 7.02 -0.78 -15.53
N HIS A 6 6.89 0.13 -16.51
CA HIS A 6 6.23 1.42 -16.30
C HIS A 6 4.75 1.26 -15.94
N LYS A 7 4.02 0.35 -16.62
CA LYS A 7 2.63 0.04 -16.31
C LYS A 7 2.45 -0.61 -14.94
N ALA A 8 3.40 -1.45 -14.52
CA ALA A 8 3.38 -2.08 -13.19
C ALA A 8 3.53 -1.04 -12.06
N HIS A 9 4.49 -0.12 -12.19
CA HIS A 9 4.66 0.97 -11.23
C HIS A 9 3.45 1.91 -11.13
N ILE A 10 2.79 2.20 -12.27
CA ILE A 10 1.56 3.02 -12.26
C ILE A 10 0.44 2.31 -11.50
N LYS A 11 0.24 1.01 -11.73
CA LYS A 11 -0.79 0.22 -11.02
C LYS A 11 -0.53 0.12 -9.52
N GLN A 12 0.74 -0.09 -9.13
CA GLN A 12 1.14 -0.13 -7.73
C GLN A 12 0.88 1.21 -7.04
N LYS A 13 1.25 2.33 -7.68
CA LYS A 13 1.01 3.68 -7.15
C LYS A 13 -0.49 3.95 -7.00
N GLN A 14 -1.30 3.66 -8.02
CA GLN A 14 -2.76 3.82 -7.95
C GLN A 14 -3.39 2.99 -6.84
N SER A 15 -2.92 1.75 -6.65
CA SER A 15 -3.42 0.88 -5.58
C SER A 15 -3.10 1.44 -4.19
N ARG A 16 -1.89 1.97 -4.00
CA ARG A 16 -1.48 2.62 -2.76
C ARG A 16 -2.30 3.89 -2.51
N ASP A 17 -2.52 4.71 -3.55
CA ASP A 17 -3.32 5.92 -3.46
C ASP A 17 -4.79 5.62 -3.09
N MET A 18 -5.39 4.57 -3.66
CA MET A 18 -6.75 4.14 -3.29
C MET A 18 -6.84 3.69 -1.83
N VAL A 19 -5.87 2.91 -1.35
CA VAL A 19 -5.84 2.49 0.07
C VAL A 19 -5.66 3.69 0.99
N ILE A 20 -4.82 4.65 0.61
CA ILE A 20 -4.64 5.89 1.37
C ILE A 20 -5.96 6.64 1.46
N VAL A 21 -6.66 6.86 0.34
CA VAL A 21 -7.94 7.59 0.32
C VAL A 21 -9.02 6.85 1.12
N SER A 22 -9.12 5.53 1.01
CA SER A 22 -10.05 4.73 1.82
C SER A 22 -9.77 4.91 3.31
N LEU A 23 -8.51 4.74 3.73
CA LEU A 23 -8.12 4.88 5.13
C LEU A 23 -8.34 6.30 5.64
N MET A 24 -8.09 7.33 4.82
CA MET A 24 -8.40 8.71 5.19
C MET A 24 -9.91 8.91 5.43
N ASN A 25 -10.76 8.34 4.58
CA ASN A 25 -12.21 8.44 4.72
C ASN A 25 -12.73 7.65 5.93
N ASP A 26 -12.21 6.44 6.16
CA ASP A 26 -12.68 5.56 7.23
C ASP A 26 -12.21 6.03 8.62
N THR A 27 -10.98 6.57 8.71
CA THR A 27 -10.37 6.95 9.99
C THR A 27 -10.37 8.46 10.26
N GLY A 28 -10.66 9.28 9.25
CA GLY A 28 -10.49 10.74 9.30
C GLY A 28 -9.03 11.19 9.41
N TRP A 29 -8.05 10.30 9.19
CA TRP A 29 -6.63 10.64 9.34
C TRP A 29 -6.12 11.47 8.18
N SER A 30 -5.12 12.31 8.47
CA SER A 30 -4.40 13.02 7.43
C SER A 30 -3.57 12.06 6.57
N ARG A 31 -3.40 12.40 5.29
CA ARG A 31 -2.62 11.61 4.33
C ARG A 31 -1.23 11.22 4.88
N SER A 32 -0.54 12.17 5.50
CA SER A 32 0.79 11.94 6.09
C SER A 32 0.78 10.85 7.17
N ARG A 33 -0.24 10.86 8.04
CA ARG A 33 -0.41 9.85 9.10
C ARG A 33 -0.70 8.47 8.53
N VAL A 34 -1.55 8.39 7.51
CA VAL A 34 -1.87 7.13 6.81
C VAL A 34 -0.63 6.59 6.11
N GLU A 35 0.12 7.43 5.38
CA GLU A 35 1.34 7.00 4.70
C GLU A 35 2.42 6.53 5.67
N LYS A 36 2.57 7.19 6.82
CA LYS A 36 3.50 6.76 7.87
C LYS A 36 3.10 5.39 8.42
N SER A 37 1.82 5.20 8.72
CA SER A 37 1.29 3.92 9.20
C SER A 37 1.47 2.80 8.18
N LEU A 38 1.21 3.06 6.89
CA LEU A 38 1.46 2.10 5.81
C LEU A 38 2.96 1.75 5.70
N ARG A 39 3.86 2.74 5.83
CA ARG A 39 5.31 2.49 5.86
C ARG A 39 5.73 1.65 7.06
N ASP A 40 5.14 1.90 8.22
CA ASP A 40 5.41 1.11 9.42
C ASP A 40 4.91 -0.34 9.24
N LEU A 41 3.71 -0.53 8.69
CA LEU A 41 3.18 -1.85 8.35
C LEU A 41 4.00 -2.58 7.28
N GLU A 42 4.52 -1.87 6.27
CA GLU A 42 5.47 -2.41 5.29
C GLU A 42 6.77 -2.84 5.99
N ARG A 43 7.27 -2.04 6.94
CA ARG A 43 8.48 -2.33 7.72
C ARG A 43 8.33 -3.54 8.63
N PHE A 44 7.15 -3.73 9.21
CA PHE A 44 6.81 -4.94 9.97
C PHE A 44 6.50 -6.14 9.06
N ASN A 45 6.64 -5.98 7.73
CA ASN A 45 6.35 -7.01 6.73
C ASN A 45 4.90 -7.53 6.82
N LEU A 46 3.99 -6.73 7.40
CA LEU A 46 2.57 -7.02 7.57
C LEU A 46 1.78 -6.73 6.31
N ILE A 47 2.25 -5.79 5.48
CA ILE A 47 1.65 -5.46 4.20
C ILE A 47 2.70 -5.39 3.10
N LYS A 48 2.32 -5.72 1.87
CA LYS A 48 3.14 -5.51 0.68
C LYS A 48 2.27 -5.05 -0.48
N PHE A 49 2.72 -4.07 -1.24
CA PHE A 49 2.08 -3.67 -2.48
C PHE A 49 2.81 -4.34 -3.66
N PRO A 50 2.26 -5.41 -4.25
CA PRO A 50 2.89 -6.06 -5.40
C PRO A 50 2.83 -5.17 -6.64
N ASP A 51 3.79 -5.37 -7.56
CA ASP A 51 3.89 -4.63 -8.82
C ASP A 51 2.69 -4.89 -9.77
N SER A 52 1.93 -5.96 -9.52
CA SER A 52 0.65 -6.24 -10.19
C SER A 52 -0.46 -5.27 -9.80
N GLY A 53 -0.28 -4.48 -8.74
CA GLY A 53 -1.32 -3.69 -8.08
C GLY A 53 -2.03 -4.48 -6.97
N GLY A 54 -2.72 -3.76 -6.10
CA GLY A 54 -3.38 -4.25 -4.89
C GLY A 54 -2.53 -4.12 -3.62
N MET A 55 -3.09 -4.55 -2.49
CA MET A 55 -2.42 -4.67 -1.20
C MET A 55 -2.50 -6.14 -0.76
N MET A 56 -1.37 -6.74 -0.45
CA MET A 56 -1.32 -8.05 0.19
C MET A 56 -1.12 -7.87 1.68
N LEU A 57 -2.06 -8.39 2.47
CA LEU A 57 -1.91 -8.53 3.92
C LEU A 57 -1.17 -9.82 4.20
N LYS A 58 -0.04 -9.73 4.87
CA LYS A 58 0.70 -10.89 5.36
C LYS A 58 0.16 -11.21 6.75
N ILE A 59 -0.66 -12.26 6.83
CA ILE A 59 -1.10 -12.81 8.11
C ILE A 59 0.14 -13.49 8.73
N VAL A 60 0.76 -12.82 9.70
CA VAL A 60 1.71 -13.47 10.59
C VAL A 60 0.88 -14.05 11.72
N GLU A 61 0.75 -15.38 11.76
CA GLU A 61 0.22 -16.06 12.94
C GLU A 61 1.13 -15.71 14.13
N ALA A 62 0.57 -14.99 15.12
CA ALA A 62 1.22 -14.83 16.40
C ALA A 62 1.28 -16.22 17.05
N LYS A 63 2.47 -16.79 17.11
CA LYS A 63 2.73 -18.10 17.72
C LYS A 63 2.91 -17.96 19.23
#